data_AF-A0A9P0I5J8-F1
#
_entry.id   AF-A0A9P0I5J8-F1
#
_cell.length_a   1.000
_cell.length_b   1.000
_cell.length_c   1.000
_cell.angle_alpha   90.00
_cell.angle_beta   90.00
_cell.angle_gamma   90.00
#
_symmetry.space_group_name_H-M   'P 1'
#
loop_
_entity.id
_entity.type
_entity.pdbx_description
1 polymer ?
#
loop_
_entity_poly.entity_id
_entity_poly.type
_entity_poly.pdbx_seq_one_letter_code
_entity_poly.pdbx_strand_id
1 'polypeptide(L)'
;MKIPVLFVMTTFLAISISELNRKLMPVEVDCNDIVIPVEYYSQTVFFDMDVHSQPEIKTCILKNSLSNLSRIIISVYATKIDIRVNVTRNFIKTSDNPNVIVMTKYLTPTMIDSSIWKFFFRSRWSVLFIVITGDKFKCENGTMDTRNLSLLERMMNVLWHRFQIMRVAILFPFACEQKVLLYHGKRPSSKGLYDRSVKLYNNSNYHNTYLAIKQSGEKLADDYPMRGSIFYRYPTSIKDCKNMRYYDSCYNLKLTGGYCGVDGMVMHDILSHLKFNLTMPENENCDNYGTVGSDGHGVGGNSLHPMGHCAGKQNVDRFRDGDILEIFVHQRIVNYDWLFADEYKIFSDDKKRVSNGINSDISSISSTLMHRRDLVTIDRKSDAFMQIMQNYTDRFGTPMIDIVDECFYTYYLSYVARSDFPFFEDVQYFTERLQEAGLPTMYYKWTQQMLDIPRLVTDDNRSLPRPLFKIRLRDQCVAFTILFIGSLCSLAIFAAEIWKGKRQNEESRVVKINLK
;
A
#
# COMPACT_ATOMS: atom_id res chain seq x y z
N MET A 1 -82.03 6.04 -17.66
CA MET A 1 -81.05 6.81 -16.85
C MET A 1 -81.68 7.19 -15.52
N LYS A 2 -81.18 6.67 -14.38
CA LYS A 2 -81.35 7.13 -12.97
C LYS A 2 -81.14 6.00 -11.93
N ILE A 3 -80.14 5.13 -12.13
CA ILE A 3 -79.76 4.10 -11.15
C ILE A 3 -78.27 4.17 -10.69
N PRO A 4 -77.29 4.74 -11.43
CA PRO A 4 -75.90 4.69 -10.97
C PRO A 4 -75.52 5.78 -9.93
N VAL A 5 -76.38 6.77 -9.68
CA VAL A 5 -76.06 7.88 -8.74
C VAL A 5 -76.37 7.52 -7.28
N LEU A 6 -77.31 6.59 -7.03
CA LEU A 6 -77.69 6.20 -5.67
C LEU A 6 -76.65 5.24 -5.02
N PHE A 7 -75.94 4.46 -5.84
CA PHE A 7 -74.93 3.52 -5.35
C PHE A 7 -73.63 4.21 -4.93
N VAL A 8 -73.25 5.32 -5.58
CA VAL A 8 -72.05 6.07 -5.22
C VAL A 8 -72.25 6.84 -3.90
N MET A 9 -73.44 7.41 -3.66
CA MET A 9 -73.72 8.13 -2.42
C MET A 9 -73.84 7.23 -1.18
N THR A 10 -74.30 5.99 -1.33
CA THR A 10 -74.39 5.04 -0.20
C THR A 10 -73.01 4.51 0.21
N THR A 11 -72.08 4.33 -0.73
CA THR A 11 -70.68 4.00 -0.40
C THR A 11 -69.94 5.14 0.31
N PHE A 12 -70.25 6.41 0.02
CA PHE A 12 -69.63 7.54 0.73
C PHE A 12 -70.18 7.75 2.15
N LEU A 13 -71.45 7.42 2.41
CA LEU A 13 -72.03 7.51 3.76
C LEU A 13 -71.60 6.35 4.68
N ALA A 14 -71.33 5.16 4.14
CA ALA A 14 -70.83 4.03 4.93
C ALA A 14 -69.37 4.23 5.40
N ILE A 15 -68.57 5.05 4.70
CA ILE A 15 -67.20 5.39 5.12
C ILE A 15 -67.21 6.44 6.25
N SER A 16 -68.26 7.27 6.34
CA SER A 16 -68.35 8.35 7.34
C SER A 16 -68.93 7.95 8.71
N ILE A 17 -69.42 6.70 8.89
CA ILE A 17 -70.01 6.22 10.15
C ILE A 17 -69.24 5.01 10.72
N SER A 18 -68.07 4.68 10.17
CA SER A 18 -67.12 3.80 10.84
C SER A 18 -66.66 4.50 12.12
N GLU A 19 -67.15 4.07 13.29
CA GLU A 19 -66.63 4.49 14.59
C GLU A 19 -65.10 4.49 14.55
N LEU A 20 -64.51 5.66 14.78
CA LEU A 20 -63.07 5.83 14.92
C LEU A 20 -62.64 4.96 16.08
N ASN A 21 -62.06 3.80 15.75
CA ASN A 21 -61.64 2.78 16.71
C ASN A 21 -60.62 3.45 17.66
N ARG A 22 -61.06 3.87 18.85
CA ARG A 22 -60.30 4.66 19.85
C ARG A 22 -59.05 3.92 20.41
N LYS A 23 -58.70 2.75 19.87
CA LYS A 23 -57.46 2.02 20.18
C LYS A 23 -56.24 2.43 19.35
N LEU A 24 -56.37 3.43 18.47
CA LEU A 24 -55.25 4.05 17.75
C LEU A 24 -55.15 5.53 18.10
N MET A 25 -55.07 5.87 19.39
CA MET A 25 -54.37 7.10 19.72
C MET A 25 -52.90 6.85 19.42
N PRO A 26 -52.28 7.55 18.45
CA PRO A 26 -50.86 7.42 18.22
C PRO A 26 -50.18 7.73 19.55
N VAL A 27 -49.36 6.79 20.02
CA VAL A 27 -48.51 7.05 21.18
C VAL A 27 -47.64 8.23 20.77
N GLU A 28 -47.84 9.38 21.41
CA GLU A 28 -47.03 10.57 21.17
C GLU A 28 -45.61 10.25 21.66
N VAL A 29 -44.76 9.82 20.74
CA VAL A 29 -43.35 9.54 21.04
C VAL A 29 -42.65 10.88 21.15
N ASP A 30 -42.10 11.19 22.32
CA ASP A 30 -41.24 12.36 22.48
C ASP A 30 -39.95 12.13 21.67
N CYS A 31 -39.80 12.86 20.55
CA CYS A 31 -38.62 12.77 19.72
C CYS A 31 -37.34 13.20 20.44
N ASN A 32 -37.43 13.85 21.61
CA ASN A 32 -36.27 14.26 22.40
C ASN A 32 -35.48 13.08 22.94
N ASP A 33 -36.10 11.91 23.11
CA ASP A 33 -35.43 10.72 23.65
C ASP A 33 -34.59 9.97 22.60
N ILE A 34 -34.81 10.26 21.31
CA ILE A 34 -34.08 9.64 20.19
C ILE A 34 -33.05 10.62 19.65
N VAL A 35 -31.86 10.57 20.26
CA VAL A 35 -30.71 11.35 19.84
C VAL A 35 -29.83 10.53 18.91
N ILE A 36 -29.76 10.92 17.63
CA ILE A 36 -28.86 10.34 16.63
C ILE A 36 -27.92 11.46 16.16
N PRO A 37 -26.65 11.47 16.60
CA PRO A 37 -25.73 12.49 16.17
C PRO A 37 -25.28 12.25 14.73
N VAL A 38 -25.89 12.97 13.80
CA VAL A 38 -25.55 12.96 12.38
C VAL A 38 -24.57 14.10 12.11
N GLU A 39 -23.40 13.81 11.54
CA GLU A 39 -22.43 14.85 11.21
C GLU A 39 -22.97 15.81 10.13
N TYR A 40 -22.79 17.11 10.32
CA TYR A 40 -23.37 18.19 9.49
C TYR A 40 -23.03 18.13 7.99
N TYR A 41 -22.03 17.34 7.59
CA TYR A 41 -21.57 17.21 6.20
C TYR A 41 -21.72 15.80 5.64
N SER A 42 -22.39 14.91 6.37
CA SER A 42 -22.56 13.52 5.97
C SER A 42 -23.92 13.30 5.30
N GLN A 43 -23.93 12.53 4.22
CA GLN A 43 -25.18 12.08 3.62
C GLN A 43 -25.79 11.00 4.52
N THR A 44 -27.12 10.87 4.57
CA THR A 44 -27.77 9.84 5.39
C THR A 44 -28.62 8.91 4.54
N VAL A 45 -28.32 7.62 4.59
CA VAL A 45 -29.13 6.57 3.96
C VAL A 45 -29.94 5.87 5.04
N PHE A 46 -31.26 5.94 4.94
CA PHE A 46 -32.20 5.39 5.91
C PHE A 46 -32.90 4.14 5.35
N PHE A 47 -32.66 3.00 5.98
CA PHE A 47 -33.25 1.72 5.67
C PHE A 47 -34.37 1.40 6.64
N ASP A 48 -35.56 1.21 6.10
CA ASP A 48 -36.70 0.75 6.86
C ASP A 48 -36.95 -0.72 6.54
N MET A 49 -36.52 -1.60 7.44
CA MET A 49 -36.71 -3.06 7.28
C MET A 49 -37.92 -3.56 8.06
N ASP A 50 -38.63 -2.69 8.77
CA ASP A 50 -39.83 -3.02 9.52
C ASP A 50 -41.05 -2.36 8.85
N VAL A 51 -41.79 -3.17 8.10
CA VAL A 51 -43.01 -2.77 7.39
C VAL A 51 -44.09 -2.22 8.33
N HIS A 52 -44.04 -2.61 9.60
CA HIS A 52 -44.96 -2.19 10.64
C HIS A 52 -44.31 -1.25 11.65
N SER A 53 -43.19 -0.63 11.28
CA SER A 53 -42.57 0.39 12.12
C SER A 53 -43.55 1.52 12.39
N GLN A 54 -43.50 2.02 13.62
CA GLN A 54 -44.31 3.15 14.04
C GLN A 54 -43.90 4.39 13.23
N PRO A 55 -44.82 5.00 12.45
CA PRO A 55 -44.51 6.16 11.61
C PRO A 55 -44.00 7.36 12.43
N GLU A 56 -44.33 7.41 13.72
CA GLU A 56 -43.89 8.44 14.67
C GLU A 56 -42.37 8.40 14.83
N ILE A 57 -41.77 7.23 15.09
CA ILE A 57 -40.31 7.11 15.23
C ILE A 57 -39.61 7.48 13.94
N LYS A 58 -40.12 7.01 12.80
CA LYS A 58 -39.56 7.32 11.49
C LYS A 58 -39.57 8.83 11.25
N THR A 59 -40.68 9.48 11.59
CA THR A 59 -40.82 10.93 11.51
C THR A 59 -39.85 11.64 12.47
N CYS A 60 -39.69 11.16 13.71
CA CYS A 60 -38.73 11.71 14.67
C CYS A 60 -37.29 11.63 14.15
N ILE A 61 -36.84 10.46 13.70
CA ILE A 61 -35.48 10.26 13.19
C ILE A 61 -35.22 11.14 11.97
N LEU A 62 -36.18 11.21 11.05
CA LEU A 62 -36.07 12.04 9.85
C LEU A 62 -36.14 13.54 10.21
N LYS A 63 -36.92 13.96 11.21
CA LYS A 63 -36.99 15.36 11.63
C LYS A 63 -35.71 15.80 12.33
N ASN A 64 -35.17 14.96 13.22
CA ASN A 64 -33.96 15.25 14.00
C ASN A 64 -32.67 15.17 13.18
N SER A 65 -32.62 14.36 12.12
CA SER A 65 -31.42 14.20 11.26
C SER A 65 -31.13 15.40 10.33
N LEU A 66 -31.42 16.63 10.77
CA LEU A 66 -31.17 17.92 10.12
C LEU A 66 -31.87 18.12 8.76
N SER A 67 -32.60 19.22 8.63
CA SER A 67 -33.37 19.61 7.42
C SER A 67 -32.51 19.81 6.15
N ASN A 68 -31.19 19.86 6.30
CA ASN A 68 -30.25 20.23 5.24
C ASN A 68 -29.46 19.05 4.65
N LEU A 69 -29.75 17.80 5.03
CA LEU A 69 -29.00 16.63 4.53
C LEU A 69 -29.74 15.91 3.39
N SER A 70 -28.99 15.37 2.43
CA SER A 70 -29.55 14.46 1.42
C SER A 70 -29.95 13.17 2.11
N ARG A 71 -31.20 12.76 1.85
CA ARG A 71 -31.78 11.56 2.43
C ARG A 71 -32.06 10.58 1.31
N ILE A 72 -31.75 9.32 1.54
CA ILE A 72 -32.17 8.22 0.68
C ILE A 72 -32.92 7.26 1.58
N ILE A 73 -34.24 7.18 1.39
CA ILE A 73 -35.08 6.23 2.11
C ILE A 73 -35.15 4.96 1.26
N ILE A 74 -34.89 3.81 1.84
CA ILE A 74 -35.04 2.51 1.18
C ILE A 74 -35.89 1.65 2.11
N SER A 75 -37.09 1.29 1.66
CA SER A 75 -38.01 0.46 2.43
C SER A 75 -37.97 -0.97 1.89
N VAL A 76 -37.69 -1.95 2.74
CA VAL A 76 -37.53 -3.35 2.32
C VAL A 76 -38.74 -4.15 2.78
N TYR A 77 -39.57 -4.60 1.84
CA TYR A 77 -40.82 -5.31 2.14
C TYR A 77 -40.71 -6.81 1.78
N ALA A 78 -40.55 -7.67 2.79
CA ALA A 78 -40.42 -9.13 2.60
C ALA A 78 -39.27 -9.51 1.62
N THR A 79 -39.41 -10.58 0.85
CA THR A 79 -38.39 -11.04 -0.13
C THR A 79 -38.25 -10.14 -1.36
N LYS A 80 -39.13 -9.14 -1.52
CA LYS A 80 -39.09 -8.17 -2.62
C LYS A 80 -38.57 -6.83 -2.12
N ILE A 81 -37.39 -6.45 -2.56
CA ILE A 81 -36.81 -5.14 -2.25
C ILE A 81 -37.52 -4.09 -3.12
N ASP A 82 -38.50 -3.36 -2.58
CA ASP A 82 -39.10 -2.19 -3.24
C ASP A 82 -38.29 -0.94 -2.92
N ILE A 83 -37.30 -0.62 -3.75
CA ILE A 83 -36.41 0.52 -3.53
C ILE A 83 -37.14 1.82 -3.90
N ARG A 84 -37.84 2.42 -2.92
CA ARG A 84 -38.43 3.76 -3.06
C ARG A 84 -37.41 4.85 -2.76
N VAL A 85 -36.54 5.15 -3.71
CA VAL A 85 -35.54 6.22 -3.55
C VAL A 85 -36.23 7.59 -3.57
N ASN A 86 -36.42 8.19 -2.40
CA ASN A 86 -36.79 9.60 -2.29
C ASN A 86 -35.53 10.42 -2.03
N VAL A 87 -34.94 10.99 -3.09
CA VAL A 87 -33.72 11.82 -2.98
C VAL A 87 -34.12 13.29 -2.87
N THR A 88 -33.74 13.94 -1.78
CA THR A 88 -34.01 15.38 -1.56
C THR A 88 -33.01 16.33 -2.24
N ARG A 89 -31.88 15.83 -2.78
CA ARG A 89 -30.85 16.64 -3.46
C ARG A 89 -30.27 15.94 -4.69
N ASN A 90 -29.97 16.71 -5.74
CA ASN A 90 -29.55 16.19 -7.04
C ASN A 90 -28.10 15.65 -7.10
N PHE A 91 -27.28 15.77 -6.04
CA PHE A 91 -25.89 15.33 -6.09
C PHE A 91 -25.44 14.65 -4.79
N ILE A 92 -25.04 13.39 -4.93
CA ILE A 92 -24.23 12.64 -3.96
C ILE A 92 -22.78 13.05 -4.21
N LYS A 93 -22.14 13.72 -3.25
CA LYS A 93 -20.68 13.82 -3.25
C LYS A 93 -20.12 12.45 -2.90
N THR A 94 -19.40 11.85 -3.83
CA THR A 94 -18.85 10.48 -3.71
C THR A 94 -17.71 10.37 -2.70
N SER A 95 -17.17 11.50 -2.22
CA SER A 95 -16.12 11.56 -1.20
C SER A 95 -16.62 11.37 0.24
N ASP A 96 -17.91 11.54 0.48
CA ASP A 96 -18.44 11.68 1.83
C ASP A 96 -19.00 10.34 2.30
N ASN A 97 -18.37 9.73 3.31
CA ASN A 97 -18.82 8.47 3.91
C ASN A 97 -20.22 8.67 4.53
N PRO A 98 -21.29 8.11 3.97
CA PRO A 98 -22.65 8.41 4.43
C PRO A 98 -22.90 7.77 5.79
N ASN A 99 -23.70 8.39 6.64
CA ASN A 99 -24.31 7.71 7.77
C ASN A 99 -25.37 6.74 7.26
N VAL A 100 -25.36 5.53 7.79
CA VAL A 100 -26.33 4.50 7.43
C VAL A 100 -27.20 4.24 8.64
N ILE A 101 -28.50 4.48 8.53
CA ILE A 101 -29.47 4.19 9.58
C ILE A 101 -30.30 2.99 9.13
N VAL A 102 -30.31 1.92 9.92
CA VAL A 102 -31.10 0.72 9.67
C VAL A 102 -32.12 0.58 10.79
N MET A 103 -33.40 0.72 10.46
CA MET A 103 -34.51 0.47 11.37
C MET A 103 -35.02 -0.96 11.19
N THR A 104 -35.14 -1.70 12.28
CA THR A 104 -35.64 -3.07 12.27
C THR A 104 -36.37 -3.40 13.57
N LYS A 105 -37.36 -4.28 13.50
CA LYS A 105 -38.02 -4.81 14.68
C LYS A 105 -37.08 -5.67 15.52
N TYR A 106 -36.30 -6.53 14.85
CA TYR A 106 -35.36 -7.43 15.50
C TYR A 106 -34.09 -7.54 14.69
N LEU A 107 -32.95 -7.41 15.36
CA LEU A 107 -31.67 -7.78 14.76
C LEU A 107 -31.54 -9.31 14.82
N THR A 108 -31.52 -9.97 13.66
CA THR A 108 -31.31 -11.44 13.54
C THR A 108 -30.04 -11.76 12.76
N PRO A 109 -29.34 -12.88 13.02
CA PRO A 109 -28.14 -13.25 12.25
C PRO A 109 -28.42 -13.36 10.74
N THR A 110 -29.58 -13.91 10.39
CA THR A 110 -30.06 -14.01 9.00
C THR A 110 -30.21 -12.66 8.32
N MET A 111 -30.59 -11.61 9.06
CA MET A 111 -30.65 -10.25 8.54
C MET A 111 -29.25 -9.76 8.17
N ILE A 112 -28.26 -9.94 9.05
CA ILE A 112 -26.85 -9.56 8.82
C ILE A 112 -26.25 -10.36 7.64
N ASP A 113 -26.67 -11.61 7.47
CA ASP A 113 -26.19 -12.47 6.40
C ASP A 113 -26.71 -12.11 5.01
N SER A 114 -27.74 -11.27 4.92
CA SER A 114 -28.36 -10.88 3.65
C SER A 114 -27.41 -10.10 2.74
N SER A 115 -27.61 -10.25 1.43
CA SER A 115 -26.82 -9.57 0.39
C SER A 115 -26.89 -8.04 0.47
N ILE A 116 -27.93 -7.50 1.11
CA ILE A 116 -28.15 -6.06 1.29
C ILE A 116 -26.94 -5.42 1.98
N TRP A 117 -26.39 -6.06 3.02
CA TRP A 117 -25.23 -5.54 3.75
C TRP A 117 -23.98 -5.45 2.86
N LYS A 118 -23.76 -6.41 1.95
CA LYS A 118 -22.60 -6.36 1.05
C LYS A 118 -22.63 -5.15 0.12
N PHE A 119 -23.83 -4.69 -0.27
CA PHE A 119 -23.96 -3.56 -1.19
C PHE A 119 -23.66 -2.22 -0.50
N PHE A 120 -24.04 -2.06 0.77
CA PHE A 120 -23.97 -0.76 1.46
C PHE A 120 -22.68 -0.51 2.23
N PHE A 121 -22.01 -1.55 2.72
CA PHE A 121 -20.82 -1.40 3.57
C PHE A 121 -19.51 -1.45 2.79
N ARG A 122 -19.51 -0.91 1.56
CA ARG A 122 -18.27 -0.63 0.85
C ARG A 122 -17.47 0.48 1.53
N SER A 123 -18.13 1.43 2.20
CA SER A 123 -17.46 2.46 3.01
C SER A 123 -17.26 1.97 4.45
N ARG A 124 -15.99 1.82 4.85
CA ARG A 124 -15.59 1.36 6.19
C ARG A 124 -15.75 2.42 7.29
N TRP A 125 -15.90 3.68 6.87
CA TRP A 125 -15.88 4.87 7.74
C TRP A 125 -17.27 5.45 8.03
N SER A 126 -18.31 4.92 7.38
CA SER A 126 -19.70 5.22 7.69
C SER A 126 -20.05 4.86 9.13
N VAL A 127 -20.74 5.76 9.84
CA VAL A 127 -21.39 5.38 11.10
C VAL A 127 -22.66 4.62 10.77
N LEU A 128 -22.74 3.38 11.24
CA LEU A 128 -23.94 2.56 11.15
C LEU A 128 -24.77 2.71 12.42
N PHE A 129 -25.95 3.28 12.29
CA PHE A 129 -26.98 3.30 13.32
C PHE A 129 -27.94 2.15 13.08
N ILE A 130 -28.18 1.31 14.08
CA ILE A 130 -29.21 0.26 14.05
C ILE A 130 -30.27 0.64 15.08
N VAL A 131 -31.48 0.96 14.63
CA VAL A 131 -32.61 1.31 15.50
C VAL A 131 -33.49 0.08 15.66
N ILE A 132 -33.53 -0.47 16.86
CA ILE A 132 -34.31 -1.67 17.18
C ILE A 132 -35.62 -1.28 17.86
N THR A 133 -36.75 -1.51 17.19
CA THR A 133 -38.10 -1.13 17.64
C THR A 133 -38.85 -2.25 18.37
N GLY A 134 -38.33 -3.48 18.38
CA GLY A 134 -38.96 -4.61 19.05
C GLY A 134 -38.78 -4.60 20.58
N ASP A 135 -39.76 -5.18 21.27
CA ASP A 135 -39.88 -5.34 22.72
C ASP A 135 -39.09 -6.53 23.30
N LYS A 136 -38.38 -7.29 22.45
CA LYS A 136 -37.65 -8.50 22.86
C LYS A 136 -36.50 -8.19 23.82
N PHE A 137 -35.92 -7.01 23.72
CA PHE A 137 -34.84 -6.58 24.60
C PHE A 137 -35.45 -5.95 25.85
N LYS A 138 -34.97 -6.35 27.03
CA LYS A 138 -35.42 -5.81 28.31
C LYS A 138 -34.29 -5.03 28.98
N CYS A 139 -34.65 -3.89 29.55
CA CYS A 139 -33.77 -3.00 30.27
C CYS A 139 -34.35 -2.74 31.65
N GLU A 140 -33.62 -3.07 32.69
CA GLU A 140 -34.01 -2.80 34.07
C GLU A 140 -33.04 -1.76 34.62
N ASN A 141 -33.57 -0.63 35.08
CA ASN A 141 -32.78 0.49 35.61
C ASN A 141 -31.67 0.99 34.66
N GLY A 142 -31.95 0.98 33.34
CA GLY A 142 -30.99 1.40 32.32
C GLY A 142 -29.83 0.42 32.08
N THR A 143 -29.91 -0.78 32.66
CA THR A 143 -28.99 -1.90 32.38
C THR A 143 -29.71 -2.96 31.55
N MET A 144 -29.07 -3.42 30.49
CA MET A 144 -29.60 -4.50 29.65
C MET A 144 -29.23 -5.85 30.25
N ASP A 145 -30.15 -6.80 30.19
CA ASP A 145 -29.88 -8.18 30.59
C ASP A 145 -28.61 -8.74 29.92
N THR A 146 -27.81 -9.48 30.69
CA THR A 146 -26.50 -10.01 30.25
C THR A 146 -26.59 -10.92 29.03
N ARG A 147 -27.66 -11.72 28.91
CA ARG A 147 -27.88 -12.60 27.76
C ARG A 147 -28.18 -11.79 26.50
N ASN A 148 -29.00 -10.75 26.63
CA ASN A 148 -29.30 -9.82 25.54
C ASN A 148 -28.05 -9.04 25.10
N LEU A 149 -27.25 -8.55 26.05
CA LEU A 149 -26.01 -7.85 25.76
C LEU A 149 -24.99 -8.75 25.06
N SER A 150 -24.82 -10.00 25.52
CA SER A 150 -23.94 -10.98 24.89
C SER A 150 -24.39 -11.35 23.47
N LEU A 151 -25.71 -11.46 23.25
CA LEU A 151 -26.26 -11.67 21.91
C LEU A 151 -25.91 -10.51 20.98
N LEU A 152 -26.13 -9.26 21.41
CA LEU A 152 -25.82 -8.07 20.62
C LEU A 152 -24.32 -7.92 20.37
N GLU A 153 -23.48 -8.22 21.36
CA GLU A 153 -22.02 -8.27 21.21
C GLU A 153 -21.60 -9.25 20.12
N ARG A 154 -22.17 -10.46 20.12
CA ARG A 154 -21.90 -11.46 19.08
C ARG A 154 -22.32 -10.94 17.70
N MET A 155 -23.47 -10.29 17.60
CA MET A 155 -23.98 -9.75 16.33
C MET A 155 -23.15 -8.59 15.80
N MET A 156 -22.75 -7.66 16.67
CA MET A 156 -21.84 -6.58 16.32
C MET A 156 -20.48 -7.12 15.89
N ASN A 157 -19.97 -8.17 16.55
CA ASN A 157 -18.76 -8.84 16.07
C ASN A 157 -18.93 -9.49 14.69
N VAL A 158 -20.10 -10.04 14.34
CA VAL A 158 -20.34 -10.49 12.96
C VAL A 158 -20.25 -9.32 11.98
N LEU A 159 -20.82 -8.15 12.33
CA LEU A 159 -20.71 -6.94 11.49
C LEU A 159 -19.25 -6.49 11.33
N TRP A 160 -18.49 -6.49 12.44
CA TRP A 160 -17.08 -6.13 12.44
C TRP A 160 -16.23 -7.07 11.57
N HIS A 161 -16.30 -8.38 11.82
CA HIS A 161 -15.49 -9.36 11.10
C HIS A 161 -15.83 -9.43 9.61
N ARG A 162 -17.10 -9.23 9.25
CA ARG A 162 -17.56 -9.40 7.87
C ARG A 162 -17.51 -8.13 7.04
N PHE A 163 -17.85 -6.99 7.63
CA PHE A 163 -18.01 -5.72 6.93
C PHE A 163 -17.05 -4.64 7.41
N GLN A 164 -16.28 -4.89 8.48
CA GLN A 164 -15.25 -3.98 8.98
C GLN A 164 -15.77 -2.59 9.33
N ILE A 165 -17.04 -2.52 9.76
CA ILE A 165 -17.71 -1.27 10.11
C ILE A 165 -17.14 -0.78 11.43
N MET A 166 -16.37 0.31 11.36
CA MET A 166 -15.61 0.82 12.49
C MET A 166 -16.49 1.42 13.59
N ARG A 167 -17.65 1.98 13.22
CA ARG A 167 -18.56 2.65 14.15
C ARG A 167 -19.96 2.11 13.98
N VAL A 168 -20.44 1.41 15.00
CA VAL A 168 -21.80 0.87 15.05
C VAL A 168 -22.46 1.35 16.33
N ALA A 169 -23.63 1.94 16.20
CA ALA A 169 -24.46 2.43 17.28
C ALA A 169 -25.83 1.76 17.24
N ILE A 170 -26.19 1.02 18.28
CA ILE A 170 -27.50 0.39 18.37
C ILE A 170 -28.37 1.17 19.36
N LEU A 171 -29.53 1.63 18.88
CA LEU A 171 -30.52 2.39 19.66
C LEU A 171 -31.74 1.52 19.95
N PHE A 172 -32.34 1.74 21.12
CA PHE A 172 -33.48 0.97 21.63
C PHE A 172 -34.60 1.91 22.10
N PRO A 173 -35.35 2.56 21.20
CA PRO A 173 -36.30 3.61 21.57
C PRO A 173 -37.32 3.20 22.63
N PHE A 174 -37.74 1.94 22.67
CA PHE A 174 -38.75 1.45 23.63
C PHE A 174 -38.20 0.56 24.74
N ALA A 175 -37.09 -0.14 24.46
CA ALA A 175 -36.56 -1.15 25.37
C ALA A 175 -35.59 -0.55 26.39
N CYS A 176 -34.66 0.31 25.95
CA CYS A 176 -33.70 1.03 26.81
C CYS A 176 -33.68 2.50 26.39
N GLU A 177 -34.65 3.27 26.86
CA GLU A 177 -34.73 4.72 26.61
C GLU A 177 -33.42 5.42 27.00
N GLN A 178 -33.02 6.42 26.21
CA GLN A 178 -31.82 7.23 26.42
C GLN A 178 -30.53 6.40 26.59
N LYS A 179 -30.46 5.20 26.02
CA LYS A 179 -29.22 4.42 25.94
C LYS A 179 -28.84 4.13 24.49
N VAL A 180 -27.54 4.07 24.24
CA VAL A 180 -26.97 3.60 22.98
C VAL A 180 -25.92 2.55 23.26
N LEU A 181 -25.95 1.44 22.52
CA LEU A 181 -24.93 0.41 22.59
C LEU A 181 -23.86 0.71 21.54
N LEU A 182 -22.63 0.89 21.99
CA LEU A 182 -21.47 1.17 21.14
C LEU A 182 -20.39 0.11 21.38
N TYR A 183 -19.45 0.01 20.44
CA TYR A 183 -18.19 -0.66 20.72
C TYR A 183 -17.38 0.08 21.81
N HIS A 184 -16.64 -0.65 22.63
CA HIS A 184 -15.91 -0.11 23.79
C HIS A 184 -14.46 -0.59 23.93
N GLY A 185 -13.99 -1.51 23.09
CA GLY A 185 -12.64 -2.03 23.22
C GLY A 185 -12.33 -3.18 22.26
N LYS A 186 -11.17 -3.80 22.48
CA LYS A 186 -10.65 -4.92 21.70
C LYS A 186 -10.42 -6.11 22.62
N ARG A 187 -10.69 -7.30 22.11
CA ARG A 187 -10.36 -8.57 22.74
C ARG A 187 -9.69 -9.47 21.72
N PRO A 188 -8.65 -10.23 22.09
CA PRO A 188 -8.08 -11.24 21.20
C PRO A 188 -9.18 -12.18 20.68
N SER A 189 -9.08 -12.55 19.41
CA SER A 189 -10.04 -13.45 18.76
C SER A 189 -9.28 -14.45 17.90
N SER A 190 -9.90 -15.61 17.68
CA SER A 190 -9.33 -16.68 16.87
C SER A 190 -9.46 -16.42 15.36
N LYS A 191 -10.05 -15.28 14.96
CA LYS A 191 -10.46 -15.00 13.57
C LYS A 191 -9.60 -13.93 12.90
N GLY A 192 -8.27 -13.91 13.07
CA GLY A 192 -7.33 -13.00 12.38
C GLY A 192 -7.50 -11.48 12.57
N LEU A 193 -8.69 -11.03 12.98
CA LEU A 193 -9.07 -9.73 13.50
C LEU A 193 -9.40 -9.90 14.98
N TYR A 194 -9.30 -8.83 15.77
CA TYR A 194 -9.78 -8.85 17.16
C TYR A 194 -11.31 -8.80 17.23
N ASP A 195 -11.86 -9.35 18.31
CA ASP A 195 -13.26 -9.13 18.70
C ASP A 195 -13.38 -7.77 19.38
N ARG A 196 -14.57 -7.18 19.30
CA ARG A 196 -14.89 -5.89 19.91
C ARG A 196 -15.91 -6.09 21.01
N SER A 197 -15.56 -5.62 22.21
CA SER A 197 -16.51 -5.55 23.31
C SER A 197 -17.50 -4.41 23.09
N VAL A 198 -18.69 -4.54 23.68
CA VAL A 198 -19.75 -3.52 23.61
C VAL A 198 -20.03 -2.93 24.98
N LYS A 199 -20.52 -1.70 25.01
CA LYS A 199 -20.93 -1.01 26.25
C LYS A 199 -22.12 -0.09 25.98
N LEU A 200 -23.00 0.01 26.96
CA LEU A 200 -24.10 0.98 26.95
C LEU A 200 -23.61 2.35 27.44
N TYR A 201 -23.96 3.37 26.67
CA TYR A 201 -23.70 4.77 26.97
C TYR A 201 -25.01 5.50 27.17
N ASN A 202 -24.97 6.57 27.99
CA ASN A 202 -26.11 7.47 28.11
C ASN A 202 -26.24 8.30 26.82
N ASN A 203 -27.44 8.33 26.26
CA ASN A 203 -27.81 9.02 25.03
C ASN A 203 -28.66 10.28 25.28
N SER A 204 -28.73 10.78 26.51
CA SER A 204 -29.52 11.96 26.85
C SER A 204 -28.98 13.29 26.27
N ASN A 205 -27.72 13.31 25.83
CA ASN A 205 -27.08 14.52 25.31
C ASN A 205 -26.36 14.22 23.98
N TYR A 206 -26.76 14.95 22.94
CA TYR A 206 -26.20 14.88 21.59
C TYR A 206 -24.67 14.90 21.54
N HIS A 207 -24.05 15.84 22.26
CA HIS A 207 -22.61 16.01 22.26
C HIS A 207 -21.89 14.82 22.91
N ASN A 208 -22.42 14.31 24.02
CA ASN A 208 -21.84 13.16 24.70
C ASN A 208 -21.96 11.89 23.86
N THR A 209 -23.10 11.67 23.21
CA THR A 209 -23.30 10.55 22.28
C THR A 209 -22.35 10.64 21.09
N TYR A 210 -22.21 11.83 20.51
CA TYR A 210 -21.28 12.06 19.40
C TYR A 210 -19.84 11.73 19.80
N LEU A 211 -19.38 12.23 20.95
CA LEU A 211 -18.06 11.94 21.46
C LEU A 211 -17.87 10.45 21.75
N ALA A 212 -18.88 9.77 22.32
CA ALA A 212 -18.82 8.34 22.57
C ALA A 212 -18.72 7.52 21.28
N ILE A 213 -19.48 7.89 20.23
CA ILE A 213 -19.39 7.25 18.91
C ILE A 213 -18.03 7.49 18.28
N LYS A 214 -17.52 8.73 18.34
CA LYS A 214 -16.19 9.06 17.83
C LYS A 214 -15.11 8.23 18.54
N GLN A 215 -15.12 8.23 19.88
CA GLN A 215 -14.21 7.46 20.73
C GLN A 215 -14.33 5.95 20.49
N SER A 216 -15.52 5.44 20.15
CA SER A 216 -15.68 4.02 19.79
C SER A 216 -14.87 3.64 18.55
N GLY A 217 -14.59 4.58 17.66
CA GLY A 217 -13.74 4.38 16.50
C GLY A 217 -12.27 4.79 16.71
N GLU A 218 -11.96 5.47 17.82
CA GLU A 218 -10.59 5.90 18.13
C GLU A 218 -9.74 4.70 18.54
N LYS A 219 -8.44 4.79 18.25
CA LYS A 219 -7.45 3.76 18.60
C LYS A 219 -7.75 2.39 18.02
N LEU A 220 -8.57 2.25 16.98
CA LEU A 220 -8.85 0.94 16.36
C LEU A 220 -7.64 0.37 15.63
N ALA A 221 -6.79 1.23 15.09
CA ALA A 221 -5.51 0.87 14.51
C ALA A 221 -4.45 0.53 15.58
N ASP A 222 -4.50 1.16 16.76
CA ASP A 222 -3.51 0.95 17.83
C ASP A 222 -3.37 -0.54 18.18
N ASP A 223 -2.16 -1.10 18.23
CA ASP A 223 -1.96 -2.53 18.52
C ASP A 223 -2.67 -3.50 17.55
N TYR A 224 -3.18 -3.02 16.41
CA TYR A 224 -3.68 -3.91 15.38
C TYR A 224 -2.51 -4.80 14.94
N PRO A 225 -2.63 -6.13 15.00
CA PRO A 225 -1.56 -7.03 14.64
C PRO A 225 -1.35 -6.99 13.12
N MET A 226 -0.58 -6.01 12.67
CA MET A 226 -0.03 -5.95 11.34
C MET A 226 1.32 -6.66 11.40
N ARG A 227 1.36 -7.87 10.85
CA ARG A 227 2.65 -8.44 10.47
C ARG A 227 3.16 -7.66 9.27
N GLY A 228 4.44 -7.36 9.22
CA GLY A 228 5.00 -6.63 8.10
C GLY A 228 6.37 -7.20 7.85
N SER A 229 6.52 -7.94 6.77
CA SER A 229 7.84 -8.40 6.35
C SER A 229 8.59 -7.23 5.74
N ILE A 230 9.71 -6.83 6.32
CA ILE A 230 10.63 -5.89 5.68
C ILE A 230 11.93 -6.63 5.44
N PHE A 231 12.37 -6.58 4.19
CA PHE A 231 13.62 -7.19 3.79
C PHE A 231 14.75 -6.20 4.02
N TYR A 232 15.88 -6.69 4.50
CA TYR A 232 17.10 -5.91 4.43
C TYR A 232 17.39 -5.59 2.97
N ARG A 233 17.55 -4.31 2.66
CA ARG A 233 17.82 -3.82 1.32
C ARG A 233 18.77 -2.65 1.41
N TYR A 234 19.98 -2.82 0.92
CA TYR A 234 20.89 -1.69 0.84
C TYR A 234 20.46 -0.74 -0.29
N PRO A 235 20.41 0.59 -0.09
CA PRO A 235 20.53 1.32 1.18
C PRO A 235 19.19 1.69 1.83
N THR A 236 18.06 1.26 1.27
CA THR A 236 16.73 1.74 1.69
C THR A 236 16.26 1.15 3.03
N SER A 237 16.70 -0.05 3.37
CA SER A 237 16.34 -0.80 4.56
C SER A 237 17.61 -1.41 5.16
N ILE A 238 18.40 -0.59 5.88
CA ILE A 238 19.66 -1.00 6.52
C ILE A 238 19.54 -0.96 8.05
N LYS A 239 20.34 -1.75 8.78
CA LYS A 239 20.35 -1.73 10.26
C LYS A 239 21.54 -0.99 10.86
N ASP A 240 22.61 -0.76 10.10
CA ASP A 240 23.75 0.02 10.57
C ASP A 240 23.52 1.51 10.36
N CYS A 241 22.99 2.15 11.39
CA CYS A 241 22.59 3.56 11.35
C CYS A 241 23.59 4.50 12.03
N LYS A 242 24.79 4.02 12.41
CA LYS A 242 25.75 4.79 13.24
C LYS A 242 26.17 6.12 12.60
N ASN A 243 26.20 6.17 11.27
CA ASN A 243 26.59 7.35 10.51
C ASN A 243 25.39 8.13 9.97
N MET A 244 24.16 7.66 10.20
CA MET A 244 22.96 8.36 9.72
C MET A 244 22.61 9.51 10.65
N ARG A 245 22.70 10.73 10.11
CA ARG A 245 22.22 11.94 10.79
C ARG A 245 20.76 12.17 10.44
N TYR A 246 19.85 11.85 11.36
CA TYR A 246 18.44 12.20 11.21
C TYR A 246 18.28 13.71 11.43
N TYR A 247 17.74 14.40 10.44
CA TYR A 247 17.40 15.82 10.56
C TYR A 247 16.20 16.04 11.47
N ASP A 248 15.38 15.01 11.65
CA ASP A 248 14.26 15.02 12.56
C ASP A 248 14.64 14.29 13.86
N SER A 249 14.58 15.01 14.98
CA SER A 249 14.74 14.44 16.32
C SER A 249 13.66 13.40 16.66
N CYS A 250 12.58 13.33 15.87
CA CYS A 250 11.47 12.43 16.10
C CYS A 250 11.70 11.01 15.60
N TYR A 251 12.78 10.73 14.85
CA TYR A 251 13.01 9.38 14.32
C TYR A 251 13.36 8.38 15.44
N ASN A 252 12.43 7.47 15.73
CA ASN A 252 12.61 6.44 16.75
C ASN A 252 13.08 5.12 16.15
N LEU A 253 14.40 4.86 16.21
CA LEU A 253 15.03 3.63 15.73
C LEU A 253 14.47 2.35 16.39
N LYS A 254 13.99 2.45 17.64
CA LYS A 254 13.40 1.29 18.34
C LYS A 254 12.05 0.93 17.75
N LEU A 255 11.28 1.92 17.28
CA LEU A 255 9.98 1.70 16.67
C LEU A 255 10.11 0.90 15.37
N THR A 256 11.19 1.13 14.61
CA THR A 256 11.50 0.48 13.33
C THR A 256 12.29 -0.81 13.47
N GLY A 257 12.49 -1.34 14.68
CA GLY A 257 13.28 -2.56 14.90
C GLY A 257 14.75 -2.42 14.48
N GLY A 258 15.31 -1.21 14.56
CA GLY A 258 16.70 -0.92 14.19
C GLY A 258 16.92 -0.60 12.72
N TYR A 259 15.89 -0.71 11.87
CA TYR A 259 16.01 -0.35 10.45
C TYR A 259 16.04 1.17 10.27
N CYS A 260 16.80 1.63 9.28
CA CYS A 260 16.92 3.00 8.82
C CYS A 260 17.11 3.05 7.29
N GLY A 261 17.30 4.25 6.75
CA GLY A 261 17.20 4.53 5.30
C GLY A 261 15.75 4.85 4.89
N VAL A 262 15.48 4.88 3.58
CA VAL A 262 14.17 5.25 3.01
C VAL A 262 13.03 4.41 3.57
N ASP A 263 13.14 3.08 3.51
CA ASP A 263 12.12 2.14 3.96
C ASP A 263 11.97 2.22 5.48
N GLY A 264 13.08 2.43 6.21
CA GLY A 264 13.07 2.67 7.65
C GLY A 264 12.35 3.98 8.04
N MET A 265 12.50 5.04 7.25
CA MET A 265 11.80 6.32 7.46
C MET A 265 10.30 6.21 7.14
N VAL A 266 9.95 5.63 5.99
CA VAL A 266 8.55 5.43 5.63
C VAL A 266 7.86 4.52 6.65
N MET A 267 8.52 3.44 7.07
CA MET A 267 8.01 2.58 8.13
C MET A 267 7.81 3.35 9.43
N HIS A 268 8.78 4.18 9.85
CA HIS A 268 8.62 4.99 11.06
C HIS A 268 7.36 5.86 11.01
N ASP A 269 7.10 6.51 9.88
CA ASP A 269 5.95 7.39 9.72
C ASP A 269 4.64 6.60 9.74
N ILE A 270 4.60 5.44 9.07
CA ILE A 270 3.45 4.52 9.10
C ILE A 270 3.20 4.03 10.54
N LEU A 271 4.23 3.55 11.23
CA LEU A 271 4.12 3.01 12.60
C LEU A 271 3.75 4.11 13.60
N SER A 272 4.28 5.32 13.45
CA SER A 272 3.97 6.45 14.32
C SER A 272 2.54 6.94 14.11
N HIS A 273 2.10 7.02 12.85
CA HIS A 273 0.77 7.51 12.50
C HIS A 273 -0.33 6.50 12.90
N LEU A 274 -0.11 5.22 12.57
CA LEU A 274 -1.10 4.17 12.76
C LEU A 274 -0.94 3.39 14.08
N LYS A 275 0.16 3.61 14.80
CA LYS A 275 0.47 3.01 16.10
C LYS A 275 0.44 1.48 16.09
N PHE A 276 0.98 0.90 15.03
CA PHE A 276 1.11 -0.56 14.94
C PHE A 276 2.27 -1.08 15.79
N ASN A 277 2.11 -2.28 16.33
CA ASN A 277 3.20 -3.02 16.94
C ASN A 277 3.96 -3.78 15.86
N LEU A 278 5.18 -3.34 15.60
CA LEU A 278 6.08 -4.02 14.70
C LEU A 278 6.59 -5.31 15.35
N THR A 279 6.32 -6.44 14.69
CA THR A 279 6.93 -7.73 15.04
C THR A 279 7.80 -8.17 13.89
N MET A 280 9.07 -8.44 14.18
CA MET A 280 10.03 -8.94 13.22
C MET A 280 10.26 -10.40 13.56
N PRO A 281 9.74 -11.34 12.77
CA PRO A 281 10.16 -12.72 12.92
C PRO A 281 11.65 -12.79 12.57
N GLU A 282 12.49 -13.00 13.58
CA GLU A 282 13.87 -13.44 13.37
C GLU A 282 13.81 -14.89 12.89
N ASN A 283 13.49 -15.08 11.62
CA ASN A 283 13.54 -16.39 11.01
C ASN A 283 14.95 -16.61 10.46
N GLU A 284 15.82 -17.18 11.30
CA GLU A 284 17.19 -17.55 10.91
C GLU A 284 17.21 -18.44 9.64
N ASN A 285 16.13 -19.19 9.39
CA ASN A 285 16.03 -20.13 8.28
C ASN A 285 15.39 -19.56 7.02
N CYS A 286 14.79 -18.36 7.06
CA CYS A 286 14.12 -17.73 5.92
C CYS A 286 12.98 -18.56 5.27
N ASP A 287 12.52 -19.64 5.91
CA ASP A 287 11.49 -20.55 5.37
C ASP A 287 10.08 -19.93 5.27
N ASN A 288 9.86 -18.75 5.87
CA ASN A 288 8.54 -18.12 5.98
C ASN A 288 8.26 -17.05 4.92
N TYR A 289 9.13 -16.85 3.94
CA TYR A 289 8.91 -15.85 2.90
C TYR A 289 8.15 -16.46 1.70
N GLY A 290 6.95 -15.95 1.45
CA GLY A 290 6.13 -16.39 0.31
C GLY A 290 6.71 -15.97 -1.03
N THR A 291 6.52 -16.79 -2.06
CA THR A 291 6.70 -16.40 -3.47
C THR A 291 5.33 -16.15 -4.08
N VAL A 292 5.14 -15.00 -4.74
CA VAL A 292 3.92 -14.74 -5.51
C VAL A 292 4.01 -15.53 -6.82
N GLY A 293 3.06 -16.43 -7.04
CA GLY A 293 2.96 -17.17 -8.30
C GLY A 293 2.69 -16.23 -9.47
N SER A 294 3.03 -16.66 -10.69
CA SER A 294 2.76 -15.92 -11.93
C SER A 294 1.27 -15.65 -12.19
N ASP A 295 0.38 -16.32 -11.47
CA ASP A 295 -1.07 -16.13 -11.47
C ASP A 295 -1.54 -15.00 -10.52
N GLY A 296 -0.62 -14.35 -9.79
CA GLY A 296 -0.96 -13.29 -8.84
C GLY A 296 -1.56 -13.80 -7.53
N HIS A 297 -1.56 -15.11 -7.30
CA HIS A 297 -1.87 -15.70 -6.01
C HIS A 297 -0.58 -15.95 -5.23
N GLY A 298 -0.48 -15.34 -4.04
CA GLY A 298 0.59 -15.64 -3.09
C GLY A 298 0.38 -17.04 -2.54
N VAL A 299 1.28 -17.96 -2.87
CA VAL A 299 1.29 -19.30 -2.26
C VAL A 299 2.21 -19.23 -1.05
N GLY A 300 1.65 -19.41 0.15
CA GLY A 300 2.44 -19.66 1.36
C GLY A 300 3.32 -20.88 1.11
N GLY A 301 4.62 -20.73 1.32
CA GLY A 301 5.67 -21.56 0.71
C GLY A 301 5.48 -23.08 0.83
N ASN A 302 5.54 -23.75 -0.33
CA ASN A 302 6.05 -25.11 -0.51
C ASN A 302 6.37 -25.31 -2.01
N SER A 303 7.52 -24.83 -2.48
CA SER A 303 8.19 -25.41 -3.65
C SER A 303 9.68 -25.08 -3.69
N LEU A 304 10.48 -26.06 -4.12
CA LEU A 304 11.92 -26.16 -3.98
C LEU A 304 12.73 -25.24 -4.93
N HIS A 305 13.67 -24.48 -4.35
CA HIS A 305 14.96 -23.96 -4.87
C HIS A 305 15.01 -23.01 -6.10
N PRO A 306 16.04 -22.11 -6.20
CA PRO A 306 16.79 -21.42 -5.15
C PRO A 306 16.76 -19.87 -5.32
N MET A 307 16.62 -19.16 -4.21
CA MET A 307 17.38 -17.92 -3.96
C MET A 307 18.35 -18.23 -2.82
N GLY A 308 19.64 -17.96 -3.06
CA GLY A 308 20.74 -18.41 -2.23
C GLY A 308 20.98 -17.57 -0.98
N HIS A 309 21.45 -18.26 0.06
CA HIS A 309 22.12 -17.75 1.26
C HIS A 309 21.28 -16.95 2.27
N CYS A 310 20.27 -17.60 2.85
CA CYS A 310 20.23 -17.73 4.31
C CYS A 310 20.89 -19.09 4.65
N ALA A 311 21.96 -19.11 5.44
CA ALA A 311 22.86 -20.27 5.57
C ALA A 311 22.56 -21.12 6.83
N GLY A 312 21.96 -22.30 6.65
CA GLY A 312 21.83 -23.34 7.69
C GLY A 312 20.76 -24.39 7.38
N LYS A 313 21.06 -25.68 7.57
CA LYS A 313 20.23 -26.85 7.16
C LYS A 313 19.23 -27.32 8.24
N GLN A 314 18.03 -27.72 7.78
CA GLN A 314 17.05 -28.73 8.30
C GLN A 314 16.49 -28.51 9.73
N ASN A 315 15.22 -28.72 10.09
CA ASN A 315 14.12 -29.61 9.65
C ASN A 315 12.76 -28.95 10.02
N VAL A 316 11.68 -29.33 9.34
CA VAL A 316 10.36 -28.68 9.36
C VAL A 316 9.47 -29.15 10.53
N ASP A 317 8.87 -28.20 11.27
CA ASP A 317 7.62 -28.40 12.00
C ASP A 317 6.52 -27.48 11.46
N ARG A 318 5.31 -28.03 11.31
CA ARG A 318 4.14 -27.37 10.69
C ARG A 318 3.69 -26.14 11.47
N PHE A 319 3.52 -25.00 10.79
CA PHE A 319 2.65 -23.93 11.25
C PHE A 319 1.37 -23.87 10.42
N ARG A 320 0.24 -23.82 11.13
CA ARG A 320 -1.11 -23.66 10.58
C ARG A 320 -1.30 -22.24 10.06
N ASP A 321 -2.03 -22.12 8.96
CA ASP A 321 -2.55 -20.89 8.38
C ASP A 321 -3.03 -19.91 9.47
N GLY A 322 -2.28 -18.83 9.63
CA GLY A 322 -2.49 -17.90 10.74
C GLY A 322 -1.67 -16.63 10.55
N ASP A 323 -2.37 -15.61 10.06
CA ASP A 323 -2.03 -14.20 10.13
C ASP A 323 -0.72 -13.82 9.46
N ILE A 324 -0.73 -13.39 8.20
CA ILE A 324 0.43 -12.69 7.66
C ILE A 324 -0.11 -11.49 6.90
N LEU A 325 0.10 -10.31 7.47
CA LEU A 325 0.32 -9.15 6.63
C LEU A 325 1.82 -9.20 6.27
N GLU A 326 2.12 -9.01 5.00
CA GLU A 326 3.45 -9.14 4.44
C GLU A 326 3.68 -7.85 3.65
N ILE A 327 4.54 -6.96 4.15
CA ILE A 327 4.96 -5.78 3.39
C ILE A 327 5.93 -6.28 2.31
N PHE A 328 5.44 -6.98 1.30
CA PHE A 328 6.27 -7.23 0.13
C PHE A 328 6.54 -5.90 -0.53
N VAL A 329 7.80 -5.49 -0.52
CA VAL A 329 8.37 -4.75 -1.62
C VAL A 329 8.39 -5.70 -2.83
N HIS A 330 7.24 -5.84 -3.50
CA HIS A 330 7.14 -6.74 -4.65
C HIS A 330 7.68 -6.03 -5.89
N GLN A 331 8.81 -6.52 -6.41
CA GLN A 331 9.28 -6.22 -7.75
C GLN A 331 8.33 -6.85 -8.78
N ARG A 332 7.32 -6.10 -9.22
CA ARG A 332 6.51 -6.54 -10.36
C ARG A 332 7.29 -6.32 -11.64
N ILE A 333 7.68 -7.40 -12.31
CA ILE A 333 8.17 -7.37 -13.69
C ILE A 333 6.95 -7.21 -14.59
N VAL A 334 6.80 -6.05 -15.22
CA VAL A 334 5.85 -5.88 -16.32
C VAL A 334 6.61 -6.15 -17.61
N ASN A 335 6.44 -7.36 -18.15
CA ASN A 335 6.89 -7.66 -19.51
C ASN A 335 6.00 -6.88 -20.49
N TYR A 336 6.59 -5.97 -21.26
CA TYR A 336 6.01 -5.57 -22.54
C TYR A 336 6.38 -6.62 -23.56
N ASP A 337 5.62 -7.72 -23.59
CA ASP A 337 5.76 -8.79 -24.60
C ASP A 337 5.06 -8.40 -25.91
N TRP A 338 5.34 -7.23 -26.49
CA TRP A 338 4.94 -6.92 -27.88
C TRP A 338 5.94 -5.95 -28.53
N LEU A 339 6.45 -6.38 -29.69
CA LEU A 339 7.49 -5.80 -30.58
C LEU A 339 8.94 -6.18 -30.27
N PHE A 340 9.63 -6.66 -31.31
CA PHE A 340 11.02 -7.15 -31.38
C PHE A 340 11.27 -8.63 -31.06
N ALA A 341 10.47 -9.51 -31.65
CA ALA A 341 10.88 -10.90 -31.92
C ALA A 341 11.47 -10.95 -33.33
N ASP A 342 12.79 -10.82 -33.48
CA ASP A 342 13.52 -11.45 -34.60
C ASP A 342 15.07 -11.44 -34.50
N GLU A 343 15.73 -10.80 -33.51
CA GLU A 343 17.22 -10.74 -33.48
C GLU A 343 17.95 -11.28 -32.23
N TYR A 344 17.28 -11.95 -31.29
CA TYR A 344 17.95 -12.47 -30.08
C TYR A 344 18.14 -14.00 -30.08
N LYS A 345 18.99 -14.50 -31.00
CA LYS A 345 19.49 -15.89 -30.93
C LYS A 345 20.86 -16.01 -30.24
N ILE A 346 21.55 -14.88 -29.99
CA ILE A 346 22.91 -14.86 -29.41
C ILE A 346 22.89 -14.81 -27.86
N PHE A 347 21.83 -14.29 -27.22
CA PHE A 347 21.74 -14.19 -25.74
C PHE A 347 21.22 -15.46 -25.03
N SER A 348 20.68 -16.43 -25.76
CA SER A 348 20.08 -17.63 -25.15
C SER A 348 21.13 -18.60 -24.58
N ASP A 349 22.31 -18.69 -25.18
CA ASP A 349 23.34 -19.63 -24.74
C ASP A 349 24.16 -19.12 -23.54
N ASP A 350 24.32 -17.79 -23.38
CA ASP A 350 25.00 -17.22 -22.20
C ASP A 350 24.12 -17.15 -20.95
N LYS A 351 22.79 -17.16 -21.10
CA LYS A 351 21.86 -17.21 -19.95
C LYS A 351 22.10 -18.46 -19.07
N LYS A 352 22.54 -19.56 -19.68
CA LYS A 352 22.88 -20.84 -19.01
C LYS A 352 24.22 -20.81 -18.27
N ARG A 353 25.14 -19.92 -18.66
CA ARG A 353 26.42 -19.70 -17.94
C ARG A 353 26.26 -18.66 -16.83
N VAL A 354 25.44 -17.65 -17.03
CA VAL A 354 25.14 -16.62 -16.03
C VAL A 354 24.30 -17.18 -14.88
N SER A 355 23.33 -18.09 -15.14
CA SER A 355 22.48 -18.63 -14.07
C SER A 355 23.18 -19.60 -13.11
N ASN A 356 24.28 -20.24 -13.51
CA ASN A 356 24.93 -21.29 -12.73
C ASN A 356 26.02 -20.77 -11.77
N GLY A 357 26.28 -19.46 -11.74
CA GLY A 357 27.31 -18.82 -10.89
C GLY A 357 26.80 -17.82 -9.85
N ILE A 358 25.49 -17.58 -9.78
CA ILE A 358 24.91 -16.55 -8.89
C ILE A 358 24.54 -17.21 -7.55
N ASN A 359 25.53 -17.38 -6.67
CA ASN A 359 25.27 -17.47 -5.23
C ASN A 359 25.18 -16.04 -4.69
N SER A 360 24.02 -15.72 -4.14
CA SER A 360 23.47 -14.37 -3.95
C SER A 360 23.89 -13.68 -2.66
N ASP A 361 25.18 -13.39 -2.52
CA ASP A 361 25.59 -12.27 -1.68
C ASP A 361 25.78 -11.04 -2.58
N ILE A 362 24.89 -10.05 -2.49
CA ILE A 362 24.94 -8.83 -3.32
C ILE A 362 26.25 -8.04 -3.08
N SER A 363 26.84 -8.15 -1.89
CA SER A 363 28.18 -7.64 -1.58
C SER A 363 29.28 -8.40 -2.35
N SER A 364 29.09 -9.71 -2.59
CA SER A 364 30.04 -10.56 -3.33
C SER A 364 30.00 -10.31 -4.83
N ILE A 365 28.83 -10.02 -5.41
CA ILE A 365 28.66 -9.77 -6.84
C ILE A 365 29.49 -8.56 -7.27
N SER A 366 29.44 -7.47 -6.51
CA SER A 366 30.19 -6.26 -6.83
C SER A 366 31.71 -6.43 -6.67
N SER A 367 32.17 -7.22 -5.69
CA SER A 367 33.60 -7.56 -5.58
C SER A 367 34.11 -8.41 -6.75
N THR A 368 33.25 -9.28 -7.28
CA THR A 368 33.53 -10.15 -8.43
C THR A 368 33.54 -9.36 -9.73
N LEU A 369 32.60 -8.43 -9.91
CA LEU A 369 32.55 -7.49 -11.04
C LEU A 369 33.82 -6.64 -11.14
N MET A 370 34.44 -6.28 -10.02
CA MET A 370 35.68 -5.50 -10.02
C MET A 370 36.90 -6.32 -10.45
N HIS A 371 36.90 -7.64 -10.19
CA HIS A 371 37.98 -8.53 -10.63
C HIS A 371 37.82 -8.99 -12.08
N ARG A 372 36.60 -9.03 -12.60
CA ARG A 372 36.27 -9.51 -13.95
C ARG A 372 35.58 -8.44 -14.77
N ARG A 373 36.34 -7.85 -15.71
CA ARG A 373 35.87 -6.76 -16.59
C ARG A 373 34.85 -7.20 -17.65
N ASP A 374 34.62 -8.50 -17.77
CA ASP A 374 33.74 -9.17 -18.74
C ASP A 374 32.37 -9.56 -18.17
N LEU A 375 32.05 -9.12 -16.95
CA LEU A 375 30.77 -9.41 -16.31
C LEU A 375 29.81 -8.21 -16.39
N VAL A 376 28.54 -8.50 -16.64
CA VAL A 376 27.43 -7.55 -16.61
C VAL A 376 26.39 -8.06 -15.61
N THR A 377 25.81 -7.16 -14.84
CA THR A 377 24.68 -7.45 -13.94
C THR A 377 23.53 -6.51 -14.25
N ILE A 378 22.31 -6.97 -13.96
CA ILE A 378 21.10 -6.18 -14.09
C ILE A 378 20.60 -5.89 -12.68
N ASP A 379 20.37 -4.63 -12.37
CA ASP A 379 19.87 -4.19 -11.07
C ASP A 379 19.05 -2.89 -11.20
N ARG A 380 18.31 -2.52 -10.16
CA ARG A 380 17.57 -1.26 -10.12
C ARG A 380 18.56 -0.10 -10.10
N LYS A 381 18.47 0.78 -11.10
CA LYS A 381 19.35 1.94 -11.28
C LYS A 381 19.65 2.70 -9.99
N SER A 382 18.63 3.01 -9.17
CA SER A 382 18.82 3.75 -7.91
C SER A 382 19.71 3.04 -6.90
N ASP A 383 19.60 1.71 -6.80
CA ASP A 383 20.27 0.91 -5.78
C ASP A 383 21.69 0.62 -6.18
N ALA A 384 21.86 0.13 -7.41
CA ALA A 384 23.16 -0.05 -8.04
C ALA A 384 23.97 1.24 -7.97
N PHE A 385 23.34 2.37 -8.31
CA PHE A 385 23.98 3.68 -8.22
C PHE A 385 24.46 4.01 -6.81
N MET A 386 23.61 3.87 -5.78
CA MET A 386 24.03 4.17 -4.41
C MET A 386 25.12 3.22 -3.92
N GLN A 387 25.04 1.93 -4.26
CA GLN A 387 26.05 0.93 -3.89
C GLN A 387 27.40 1.19 -4.58
N ILE A 388 27.37 1.54 -5.87
CA ILE A 388 28.56 1.93 -6.64
C ILE A 388 29.19 3.18 -6.03
N MET A 389 28.38 4.18 -5.71
CA MET A 389 28.90 5.43 -5.17
C MET A 389 29.51 5.27 -3.77
N GLN A 390 28.93 4.43 -2.92
CA GLN A 390 29.47 4.19 -1.58
C GLN A 390 30.76 3.37 -1.61
N ASN A 391 30.78 2.28 -2.37
CA ASN A 391 31.82 1.25 -2.24
C ASN A 391 32.80 1.19 -3.41
N TYR A 392 32.45 1.77 -4.57
CA TYR A 392 33.16 1.62 -5.83
C TYR A 392 33.41 2.96 -6.51
N THR A 393 33.85 3.94 -5.73
CA THR A 393 34.34 5.23 -6.24
C THR A 393 35.85 5.30 -6.22
N ASP A 394 36.43 6.00 -7.20
CA ASP A 394 37.84 6.31 -7.18
C ASP A 394 38.16 7.40 -6.14
N ARG A 395 39.46 7.71 -5.98
CA ARG A 395 39.93 8.78 -5.08
C ARG A 395 39.35 10.18 -5.36
N PHE A 396 38.68 10.36 -6.50
CA PHE A 396 38.05 11.62 -6.92
C PHE A 396 36.51 11.55 -6.78
N GLY A 397 35.95 10.46 -6.25
CA GLY A 397 34.51 10.26 -6.12
C GLY A 397 33.82 9.86 -7.42
N THR A 398 34.57 9.46 -8.45
CA THR A 398 34.02 9.01 -9.74
C THR A 398 33.66 7.53 -9.66
N PRO A 399 32.49 7.09 -10.14
CA PRO A 399 32.14 5.68 -10.14
C PRO A 399 33.11 4.86 -11.01
N MET A 400 33.62 3.76 -10.46
CA MET A 400 34.50 2.84 -11.17
C MET A 400 33.74 1.92 -12.12
N ILE A 401 32.48 1.62 -11.78
CA ILE A 401 31.54 0.81 -12.54
C ILE A 401 30.59 1.73 -13.30
N ASP A 402 30.43 1.49 -14.59
CA ASP A 402 29.52 2.26 -15.44
C ASP A 402 28.10 1.70 -15.35
N ILE A 403 27.10 2.59 -15.40
CA ILE A 403 25.69 2.22 -15.43
C ILE A 403 25.15 2.61 -16.80
N VAL A 404 24.83 1.60 -17.60
CA VAL A 404 24.16 1.80 -18.88
C VAL A 404 22.68 2.05 -18.60
N ASP A 405 22.15 3.18 -19.08
CA ASP A 405 20.74 3.57 -18.92
C ASP A 405 19.80 2.80 -19.87
N GLU A 406 19.94 1.47 -19.89
CA GLU A 406 19.06 0.56 -20.60
C GLU A 406 18.07 -0.10 -19.61
N CYS A 407 16.79 0.24 -19.76
CA CYS A 407 15.72 -0.34 -18.95
C CYS A 407 15.22 -1.64 -19.59
N PHE A 408 15.85 -2.77 -19.28
CA PHE A 408 15.34 -4.08 -19.67
C PHE A 408 14.03 -4.46 -18.95
N TYR A 409 13.85 -3.94 -17.73
CA TYR A 409 12.69 -4.21 -16.87
C TYR A 409 12.31 -2.98 -16.06
N THR A 410 11.00 -2.76 -15.88
CA THR A 410 10.48 -1.76 -14.94
C THR A 410 10.11 -2.45 -13.65
N TYR A 411 10.75 -2.03 -12.55
CA TYR A 411 10.48 -2.52 -11.21
C TYR A 411 9.71 -1.48 -10.40
N TYR A 412 8.62 -1.92 -9.77
CA TYR A 412 7.87 -1.08 -8.83
C TYR A 412 8.15 -1.52 -7.40
N LEU A 413 8.24 -0.56 -6.49
CA LEU A 413 8.14 -0.81 -5.05
C LEU A 413 6.65 -0.77 -4.73
N SER A 414 6.09 -1.83 -4.16
CA SER A 414 4.70 -1.85 -3.71
C SER A 414 4.64 -2.14 -2.22
N TYR A 415 3.54 -1.73 -1.58
CA TYR A 415 3.18 -2.18 -0.24
C TYR A 415 2.03 -3.16 -0.41
N VAL A 416 2.29 -4.43 -0.14
CA VAL A 416 1.25 -5.45 -0.21
C VAL A 416 0.54 -5.51 1.14
N ALA A 417 -0.78 -5.63 1.10
CA ALA A 417 -1.58 -5.85 2.28
C ALA A 417 -2.61 -6.96 2.05
N ARG A 418 -3.10 -7.55 3.15
CA ARG A 418 -4.18 -8.54 3.06
C ARG A 418 -5.43 -7.88 2.48
N SER A 419 -6.19 -8.63 1.68
CA SER A 419 -7.45 -8.13 1.10
C SER A 419 -8.49 -7.76 2.17
N ASP A 420 -8.41 -8.39 3.34
CA ASP A 420 -9.24 -8.11 4.51
C ASP A 420 -8.59 -7.12 5.48
N PHE A 421 -7.54 -6.39 5.09
CA PHE A 421 -6.99 -5.36 5.95
C PHE A 421 -7.93 -4.13 5.98
N PRO A 422 -8.51 -3.75 7.14
CA PRO A 422 -9.56 -2.74 7.22
C PRO A 422 -9.06 -1.32 6.91
N PHE A 423 -7.76 -1.04 7.04
CA PHE A 423 -7.17 0.26 6.74
C PHE A 423 -6.45 0.31 5.39
N PHE A 424 -6.72 -0.65 4.50
CA PHE A 424 -6.07 -0.72 3.18
C PHE A 424 -6.24 0.56 2.37
N GLU A 425 -7.46 1.08 2.28
CA GLU A 425 -7.75 2.32 1.55
C GLU A 425 -7.04 3.53 2.18
N ASP A 426 -6.94 3.58 3.51
CA ASP A 426 -6.24 4.66 4.21
C ASP A 426 -4.74 4.62 3.97
N VAL A 427 -4.14 3.42 4.00
CA VAL A 427 -2.72 3.22 3.68
C VAL A 427 -2.45 3.53 2.21
N GLN A 428 -3.34 3.14 1.30
CA GLN A 428 -3.25 3.47 -0.11
C GLN A 428 -3.29 4.99 -0.30
N TYR A 429 -4.29 5.67 0.25
CA TYR A 429 -4.43 7.12 0.17
C TYR A 429 -3.24 7.84 0.77
N PHE A 430 -2.75 7.39 1.93
CA PHE A 430 -1.54 7.92 2.56
C PHE A 430 -0.32 7.75 1.63
N THR A 431 -0.14 6.58 1.03
CA THR A 431 0.97 6.29 0.11
C THR A 431 0.90 7.15 -1.16
N GLU A 432 -0.30 7.33 -1.72
CA GLU A 432 -0.54 8.24 -2.84
C GLU A 432 -0.14 9.67 -2.46
N ARG A 433 -0.53 10.14 -1.27
CA ARG A 433 -0.15 11.48 -0.77
C ARG A 433 1.35 11.62 -0.54
N LEU A 434 2.03 10.59 -0.04
CA LEU A 434 3.49 10.57 0.07
C LEU A 434 4.14 10.73 -1.31
N GLN A 435 3.62 10.02 -2.32
CA GLN A 435 4.13 10.08 -3.69
C GLN A 435 3.86 11.44 -4.34
N GLU A 436 2.64 11.98 -4.21
CA GLU A 436 2.27 13.32 -4.70
C GLU A 436 3.14 14.42 -4.05
N ALA A 437 3.47 14.27 -2.77
CA ALA A 437 4.38 15.18 -2.06
C ALA A 437 5.86 15.03 -2.47
N GLY A 438 6.20 14.04 -3.29
CA GLY A 438 7.57 13.76 -3.70
C GLY A 438 8.46 13.25 -2.56
N LEU A 439 7.87 12.78 -1.46
CA LEU A 439 8.60 12.32 -0.28
C LEU A 439 9.53 11.14 -0.56
N PRO A 440 9.16 10.12 -1.38
CA PRO A 440 10.10 9.06 -1.74
C PRO A 440 11.40 9.59 -2.36
N THR A 441 11.30 10.52 -3.31
CA THR A 441 12.46 11.17 -3.94
C THR A 441 13.31 11.93 -2.92
N MET A 442 12.66 12.60 -1.97
CA MET A 442 13.36 13.30 -0.88
C MET A 442 14.04 12.33 0.08
N TYR A 443 13.39 11.23 0.46
CA TYR A 443 13.99 10.20 1.30
C TYR A 443 15.23 9.59 0.62
N TYR A 444 15.21 9.33 -0.69
CA TYR A 444 16.41 8.89 -1.41
C TYR A 444 17.54 9.92 -1.36
N LYS A 445 17.22 11.20 -1.61
CA LYS A 445 18.21 12.29 -1.51
C LYS A 445 18.79 12.40 -0.10
N TRP A 446 17.95 12.31 0.92
CA TRP A 446 18.40 12.33 2.32
C TRP A 446 19.24 11.12 2.64
N THR A 447 18.85 9.92 2.19
CA THR A 447 19.64 8.69 2.38
C THR A 447 21.02 8.83 1.73
N GLN A 448 21.11 9.37 0.51
CA GLN A 448 22.40 9.66 -0.14
C GLN A 448 23.25 10.62 0.70
N GLN A 449 22.65 11.71 1.18
CA GLN A 449 23.35 12.68 2.03
C GLN A 449 23.81 12.07 3.36
N MET A 450 22.99 11.21 3.97
CA MET A 450 23.30 10.55 5.23
C MET A 450 24.41 9.51 5.11
N LEU A 451 24.57 8.93 3.92
CA LEU A 451 25.66 8.00 3.61
C LEU A 451 26.93 8.72 3.15
N ASP A 452 26.97 10.05 3.26
CA ASP A 452 28.03 10.93 2.74
C ASP A 452 28.35 10.65 1.26
N ILE A 453 27.35 10.17 0.51
CA ILE A 453 27.48 9.95 -0.92
C ILE A 453 27.51 11.33 -1.57
N PRO A 454 28.61 11.72 -2.26
CA PRO A 454 28.68 13.02 -2.90
C PRO A 454 27.52 13.15 -3.87
N ARG A 455 26.73 14.23 -3.71
CA ARG A 455 25.72 14.60 -4.70
C ARG A 455 26.44 14.77 -6.01
N LEU A 456 26.22 13.82 -6.92
CA LEU A 456 26.94 13.82 -8.17
C LEU A 456 26.71 15.16 -8.86
N VAL A 457 27.82 15.71 -9.33
CA VAL A 457 27.88 16.89 -10.18
C VAL A 457 26.76 16.75 -11.22
N THR A 458 25.94 17.80 -11.33
CA THR A 458 24.77 17.93 -12.21
C THR A 458 24.91 17.09 -13.49
N ASP A 459 23.82 16.43 -13.91
CA ASP A 459 23.76 15.52 -15.07
C ASP A 459 24.45 16.08 -16.34
N ASP A 460 24.62 17.40 -16.45
CA ASP A 460 25.45 18.07 -17.45
C ASP A 460 26.89 17.53 -17.58
N ASN A 461 27.48 16.94 -16.53
CA ASN A 461 28.83 16.38 -16.58
C ASN A 461 28.89 14.86 -16.80
N ARG A 462 27.75 14.14 -16.78
CA ARG A 462 27.74 12.69 -17.05
C ARG A 462 27.86 12.34 -18.52
N SER A 463 27.53 13.28 -19.41
CA SER A 463 27.58 13.09 -20.86
C SER A 463 28.95 13.34 -21.48
N LEU A 464 29.93 13.79 -20.70
CA LEU A 464 31.30 13.81 -21.17
C LEU A 464 31.82 12.37 -21.02
N PRO A 465 31.95 11.58 -22.12
CA PRO A 465 32.62 10.29 -22.04
C PRO A 465 33.93 10.52 -21.31
N ARG A 466 34.28 9.66 -20.32
CA ARG A 466 35.54 9.75 -19.56
C ARG A 466 36.58 10.27 -20.54
N PRO A 467 37.12 11.49 -20.35
CA PRO A 467 37.81 12.19 -21.42
C PRO A 467 38.83 11.21 -21.97
N LEU A 468 38.63 10.78 -23.22
CA LEU A 468 39.49 9.83 -23.91
C LEU A 468 40.90 10.26 -23.55
N PHE A 469 41.61 9.41 -22.78
CA PHE A 469 42.79 9.80 -22.02
C PHE A 469 43.58 10.80 -22.85
N LYS A 470 43.67 12.06 -22.39
CA LYS A 470 44.31 13.14 -23.14
C LYS A 470 45.67 12.62 -23.58
N ILE A 471 45.82 12.36 -24.88
CA ILE A 471 46.98 11.64 -25.43
C ILE A 471 48.22 12.33 -24.90
N ARG A 472 48.96 11.67 -24.02
CA ARG A 472 50.17 12.25 -23.46
C ARG A 472 51.27 12.04 -24.47
N LEU A 473 52.21 12.98 -24.54
CA LEU A 473 53.41 12.84 -25.37
C LEU A 473 54.17 11.53 -25.06
N ARG A 474 54.04 11.03 -23.82
CA ARG A 474 54.61 9.75 -23.37
C ARG A 474 54.05 8.55 -24.14
N ASP A 475 52.77 8.57 -24.48
CA ASP A 475 52.10 7.48 -25.20
C ASP A 475 52.51 7.45 -26.67
N GLN A 476 52.92 8.60 -27.22
CA GLN A 476 53.45 8.73 -28.58
C GLN A 476 54.97 8.55 -28.67
N CYS A 477 55.66 8.44 -27.53
CA CYS A 477 57.13 8.41 -27.48
C CYS A 477 57.68 7.25 -28.31
N VAL A 478 57.05 6.07 -28.25
CA VAL A 478 57.45 4.89 -29.02
C VAL A 478 57.39 5.14 -30.53
N ALA A 479 56.32 5.77 -31.03
CA ALA A 479 56.17 6.09 -32.45
C ALA A 479 57.24 7.08 -32.91
N PHE A 480 57.51 8.13 -32.12
CA PHE A 480 58.57 9.09 -32.41
C PHE A 480 59.96 8.45 -32.36
N THR A 481 60.22 7.52 -31.42
CA THR A 481 61.49 6.79 -31.35
C THR A 481 61.70 5.91 -32.58
N ILE A 482 60.67 5.18 -33.02
CA ILE A 482 60.73 4.37 -34.24
C ILE A 482 60.98 5.24 -35.46
N LEU A 483 60.26 6.36 -35.59
CA LEU A 483 60.45 7.31 -36.69
C LEU A 483 61.89 7.85 -36.69
N PHE A 484 62.41 8.25 -35.52
CA PHE A 484 63.76 8.78 -35.38
C PHE A 484 64.84 7.77 -35.76
N ILE A 485 64.73 6.53 -35.26
CA ILE A 485 65.65 5.44 -35.62
C ILE A 485 65.57 5.15 -37.12
N GLY A 486 64.37 5.06 -37.68
CA GLY A 486 64.16 4.85 -39.12
C GLY A 486 64.80 5.94 -39.98
N SER A 487 64.65 7.21 -39.58
CA SER A 487 65.30 8.34 -40.25
C SER A 487 66.82 8.27 -40.16
N LEU A 488 67.39 7.90 -39.01
CA LEU A 488 68.84 7.71 -38.87
C LEU A 488 69.36 6.57 -39.75
N CYS A 489 68.66 5.44 -39.81
CA CYS A 489 69.01 4.34 -40.69
C CYS A 489 68.96 4.74 -42.18
N SER A 490 67.91 5.46 -42.59
CA SER A 490 67.78 5.97 -43.97
C SER A 490 68.93 6.92 -44.33
N LEU A 491 69.28 7.84 -43.43
CA LEU A 491 70.40 8.77 -43.61
C LEU A 491 71.73 8.00 -43.75
N ALA A 492 71.94 6.95 -42.94
CA ALA A 492 73.14 6.13 -42.99
C ALA A 492 73.26 5.37 -44.32
N ILE A 493 72.16 4.80 -44.82
CA ILE A 493 72.12 4.12 -46.13
C ILE A 493 72.45 5.12 -47.24
N PHE A 494 71.81 6.29 -47.24
CA PHE A 494 72.05 7.34 -48.23
C PHE A 494 73.51 7.82 -48.25
N ALA A 495 74.11 8.02 -47.06
CA ALA A 495 75.52 8.37 -46.94
C ALA A 495 76.44 7.26 -47.50
N ALA A 496 76.12 5.99 -47.24
CA ALA A 496 76.85 4.86 -47.78
C ALA A 496 76.74 4.77 -49.31
N GLU A 497 75.57 5.05 -49.88
CA GLU A 497 75.35 5.11 -51.33
C GLU A 497 76.17 6.23 -51.99
N ILE A 498 76.17 7.44 -51.42
CA ILE A 498 76.99 8.55 -51.91
C ILE A 498 78.48 8.17 -51.87
N TRP A 499 78.93 7.57 -50.77
CA TRP A 499 80.32 7.20 -50.60
C TRP A 499 80.74 6.12 -51.61
N LYS A 500 79.91 5.09 -51.80
CA LYS A 500 80.12 4.04 -52.81
C LYS A 500 80.11 4.61 -54.23
N GLY A 501 79.18 5.52 -54.53
CA GLY A 501 79.06 6.18 -55.82
C GLY A 501 80.27 7.05 -56.15
N LYS A 502 80.85 7.77 -55.17
CA LYS A 502 82.11 8.50 -55.35
C LYS A 502 83.27 7.56 -55.68
N ARG A 503 83.42 6.46 -54.93
CA ARG A 503 84.51 5.50 -55.13
C ARG A 503 84.45 4.83 -56.51
N GLN A 504 83.27 4.41 -56.95
CA GLN A 504 83.09 3.82 -58.29
C GLN A 504 83.37 4.83 -59.42
N ASN A 505 83.03 6.11 -59.23
CA ASN A 505 83.37 7.16 -60.19
C ASN A 505 84.89 7.41 -60.26
N GLU A 506 85.60 7.33 -59.14
CA GLU A 506 87.07 7.43 -59.12
C GLU A 506 87.71 6.22 -59.82
N GLU A 507 87.27 4.99 -59.53
CA GLU A 507 87.74 3.78 -60.21
C GLU A 507 87.46 3.83 -61.73
N SER A 508 86.29 4.31 -62.14
CA SER A 508 85.94 4.49 -63.56
C SER A 508 86.78 5.56 -64.26
N ARG A 509 87.25 6.59 -63.53
CA ARG A 509 88.19 7.59 -64.07
C ARG A 509 89.59 7.00 -64.24
N VAL A 510 90.08 6.22 -63.28
CA VAL A 510 91.40 5.56 -63.38
C VAL A 510 91.44 4.59 -64.56
N VAL A 511 90.38 3.80 -64.80
CA VAL A 511 90.31 2.89 -65.94
C VAL A 511 90.31 3.62 -67.29
N LYS A 512 89.66 4.79 -67.38
CA LYS A 512 89.67 5.61 -68.61
C LYS A 512 91.02 6.27 -68.92
N ILE A 513 91.89 6.46 -67.92
CA ILE A 513 93.22 7.04 -68.10
C ILE A 513 94.23 5.98 -68.61
N ASN A 514 94.03 4.69 -68.30
CA ASN A 514 94.90 3.60 -68.76
C ASN A 514 94.55 3.04 -70.16
N LEU A 515 93.48 3.54 -70.80
CA LEU A 515 93.02 3.14 -72.13
C LEU A 515 93.29 4.20 -73.22
N LYS A 516 94.05 5.24 -72.88
CA LYS A 516 94.63 6.24 -73.79
C LYS A 516 96.13 6.13 -73.72
#